data_AF-A0A7M3LSR7-F1
#
_entry.id   AF-A0A7M3LSR7-F1
#
_cell.length_a   1.000
_cell.length_b   1.000
_cell.length_c   1.000
_cell.angle_alpha   90.00
_cell.angle_beta   90.00
_cell.angle_gamma   90.00
#
_symmetry.space_group_name_H-M   'P 1'
#
loop_
_entity.id
_entity.type
_entity.pdbx_description
1 polymer ?
#
loop_
_entity_poly.entity_id
_entity_poly.type
_entity_poly.pdbx_seq_one_letter_code
_entity_poly.pdbx_strand_id
1 'polypeptide(L)'
;MPSLAIVERAYRGALEVSYFDALFLAIEIHRQLGLDVLLRGEAVGYALRADPPPPLTVGTTVVEAYDAPREDLLRLRDLGVGIWVEEPDLRAMGLGPERLAEGVRCVAAGEFAARWPSYDRVFFL
;
A
#
# COMPACT_ATOMS: atom_id res chain seq x y z
N MET A 1 -19.34 9.93 2.06
CA MET A 1 -19.39 9.32 0.71
C MET A 1 -18.14 8.46 0.57
N PRO A 2 -18.20 7.14 0.84
CA PRO A 2 -17.01 6.30 0.89
C PRO A 2 -16.33 6.23 -0.48
N SER A 3 -15.01 6.43 -0.51
CA SER A 3 -14.19 6.28 -1.71
C SER A 3 -13.20 5.13 -1.54
N LEU A 4 -12.81 4.50 -2.64
CA LEU A 4 -11.82 3.43 -2.68
C LEU A 4 -10.64 3.83 -3.56
N ALA A 5 -9.41 3.62 -3.09
CA ALA A 5 -8.21 3.61 -3.92
C ALA A 5 -7.71 2.18 -4.12
N ILE A 6 -7.40 1.83 -5.36
CA ILE A 6 -6.78 0.56 -5.75
C ILE A 6 -5.36 0.87 -6.20
N VAL A 7 -4.37 0.25 -5.56
CA VAL A 7 -2.96 0.37 -5.91
C VAL A 7 -2.47 -1.00 -6.36
N GLU A 8 -1.95 -1.10 -7.58
CA GLU A 8 -1.50 -2.39 -8.15
C GLU A 8 0.02 -2.45 -8.36
N ARG A 9 0.65 -1.29 -8.61
CA ARG A 9 2.08 -1.19 -8.90
C ARG A 9 2.88 -0.90 -7.63
N ALA A 10 3.94 -1.68 -7.42
CA ALA A 10 4.94 -1.35 -6.42
C ALA A 10 6.13 -0.63 -7.08
N TYR A 11 6.26 0.66 -6.82
CA TYR A 11 7.50 1.38 -7.04
C TYR A 11 8.49 1.06 -5.90
N ARG A 12 9.67 0.54 -6.27
CA ARG A 12 10.79 0.28 -5.34
C ARG A 12 12.07 0.84 -5.94
N GLY A 13 12.77 1.68 -5.18
CA GLY A 13 14.16 2.03 -5.47
C GLY A 13 14.39 3.14 -6.50
N ALA A 14 13.45 4.09 -6.67
CA ALA A 14 13.80 5.35 -7.32
C ALA A 14 14.73 6.14 -6.39
N LEU A 15 15.92 6.51 -6.89
CA LEU A 15 16.86 7.40 -6.18
C LEU A 15 16.48 8.87 -6.34
N GLU A 16 15.76 9.19 -7.41
CA GLU A 16 15.06 10.46 -7.50
C GLU A 16 13.86 10.37 -6.58
N VAL A 17 13.67 11.40 -5.74
CA VAL A 17 12.43 11.58 -4.98
C VAL A 17 11.29 11.43 -5.99
N SER A 18 10.54 10.34 -5.90
CA SER A 18 9.27 10.27 -6.58
C SER A 18 8.46 11.39 -5.94
N TYR A 19 8.29 12.52 -6.62
CA TYR A 19 7.42 13.62 -6.17
C TYR A 19 5.97 13.15 -5.92
N PHE A 20 5.68 11.90 -6.24
CA PHE A 20 4.39 11.27 -6.19
C PHE A 20 4.53 9.76 -5.99
N ASP A 21 4.16 9.25 -4.81
CA ASP A 21 3.83 7.85 -4.64
C ASP A 21 2.31 7.69 -4.39
N ALA A 22 1.77 6.52 -4.74
CA ALA A 22 0.33 6.27 -4.69
C ALA A 22 -0.25 6.32 -3.28
N LEU A 23 0.55 5.99 -2.24
CA LEU A 23 0.09 5.97 -0.86
C LEU A 23 0.10 7.37 -0.25
N PHE A 24 1.08 8.20 -0.60
CA PHE A 24 1.05 9.63 -0.32
C PHE A 24 -0.19 10.29 -0.93
N LEU A 25 -0.50 10.02 -2.21
CA LEU A 25 -1.74 10.53 -2.80
C LEU A 25 -2.98 10.03 -2.06
N ALA A 26 -3.02 8.75 -1.67
CA ALA A 26 -4.13 8.20 -0.90
C ALA A 26 -4.34 8.93 0.43
N ILE A 27 -3.27 9.35 1.11
CA ILE A 27 -3.36 10.17 2.33
C ILE A 27 -4.03 11.51 2.03
N GLU A 28 -3.61 12.20 0.97
CA GLU A 28 -4.15 13.51 0.62
C GLU A 28 -5.62 13.42 0.17
N ILE A 29 -6.00 12.38 -0.57
CA ILE A 29 -7.40 12.11 -0.93
C ILE A 29 -8.23 11.80 0.32
N HIS A 30 -7.73 10.95 1.21
CA HIS A 30 -8.43 10.57 2.45
C HIS A 30 -8.80 11.81 3.29
N ARG A 31 -7.89 12.78 3.41
CA ARG A 31 -8.13 14.02 4.17
C ARG A 31 -9.30 14.84 3.65
N GLN A 32 -9.62 14.76 2.36
CA GLN A 32 -10.67 15.56 1.74
C GLN A 32 -11.99 14.78 1.61
N LEU A 33 -11.92 13.48 1.31
CA LEU A 33 -13.09 12.70 0.88
C LEU A 33 -13.40 11.48 1.75
N GLY A 34 -12.46 11.05 2.62
CA GLY A 34 -12.47 9.71 3.19
C GLY A 34 -12.17 8.64 2.13
N LEU A 35 -11.34 7.67 2.48
CA LEU A 35 -10.79 6.69 1.54
C LEU A 35 -10.44 5.40 2.27
N ASP A 36 -10.84 4.26 1.70
CA ASP A 36 -10.27 2.93 1.96
C ASP A 36 -9.26 2.58 0.85
N VAL A 37 -8.28 1.73 1.16
CA VAL A 37 -7.23 1.30 0.23
C VAL A 37 -7.28 -0.20 0.02
N LEU A 38 -7.28 -0.62 -1.25
CA LEU A 38 -7.05 -2.00 -1.68
C LEU A 38 -5.70 -2.08 -2.38
N LEU A 39 -4.79 -2.90 -1.85
CA LEU A 39 -3.54 -3.22 -2.52
C LEU A 39 -3.71 -4.53 -3.28
N ARG A 40 -3.27 -4.55 -4.54
CA ARG A 40 -3.29 -5.73 -5.41
C ARG A 40 -1.94 -5.93 -6.06
N GLY A 41 -1.73 -7.11 -6.65
CA GLY A 41 -0.51 -7.42 -7.39
C GLY A 41 0.76 -7.14 -6.57
N GLU A 42 1.71 -6.40 -7.14
CA GLU A 42 3.00 -6.13 -6.49
C GLU A 42 2.87 -5.18 -5.28
N ALA A 43 1.86 -4.30 -5.28
CA ALA A 43 1.63 -3.33 -4.21
C ALA A 43 1.30 -4.01 -2.87
N VAL A 44 0.83 -5.26 -2.88
CA VAL A 44 0.65 -6.09 -1.67
C VAL A 44 1.94 -6.19 -0.86
N GLY A 45 3.11 -6.09 -1.51
CA GLY A 45 4.40 -6.04 -0.83
C GLY A 45 4.55 -4.90 0.20
N TYR A 46 3.82 -3.79 0.03
CA TYR A 46 3.84 -2.67 0.98
C TYR A 46 3.20 -3.02 2.32
N ALA A 47 2.25 -3.95 2.32
CA ALA A 47 1.51 -4.37 3.52
C ALA A 47 2.22 -5.43 4.37
N LEU A 48 3.37 -5.96 3.95
CA LEU A 48 4.06 -7.07 4.65
C LEU A 48 4.85 -6.58 5.86
N ARG A 49 4.90 -7.27 7.00
CA ARG A 49 5.86 -6.98 8.08
C ARG A 49 7.29 -7.21 7.58
N ALA A 50 8.10 -6.16 7.58
CA ALA A 50 9.52 -6.20 7.27
C ALA A 50 10.23 -5.05 7.98
N ASP A 51 11.47 -5.28 8.37
CA ASP A 51 12.37 -4.24 8.86
C ASP A 51 12.72 -3.25 7.72
N PRO A 52 13.08 -2.00 8.04
CA PRO A 52 13.62 -1.08 7.05
C PRO A 52 14.82 -1.69 6.33
N PRO A 53 14.97 -1.48 5.01
CA PRO A 53 16.16 -1.94 4.30
C PRO A 53 17.41 -1.24 4.86
N PRO A 54 18.57 -1.93 4.91
CA PRO A 54 19.81 -1.28 5.28
C PRO A 54 20.18 -0.19 4.26
N PRO A 55 20.93 0.85 4.66
CA PRO A 55 21.46 1.84 3.73
C PRO A 55 22.28 1.19 2.61
N LEU A 56 22.13 1.65 1.36
CA LEU A 56 22.96 1.20 0.24
C LEU A 56 24.16 2.13 0.10
N THR A 57 25.32 1.52 -0.13
CA THR A 57 26.52 2.26 -0.53
C THR A 57 26.71 2.12 -2.04
N VAL A 58 26.73 3.26 -2.75
CA VAL A 58 27.00 3.33 -4.18
C VAL A 58 28.32 4.07 -4.38
N GLY A 59 29.38 3.33 -4.67
CA GLY A 59 30.75 3.89 -4.72
C GLY A 59 31.19 4.37 -3.34
N THR A 60 31.42 5.68 -3.19
CA THR A 60 31.75 6.32 -1.90
C THR A 60 30.56 7.02 -1.25
N THR A 61 29.38 6.97 -1.87
CA THR A 61 28.18 7.65 -1.39
C THR A 61 27.31 6.66 -0.62
N VAL A 62 26.97 7.00 0.62
CA VAL A 62 25.92 6.31 1.37
C VAL A 62 24.60 6.96 1.02
N VAL A 63 23.65 6.15 0.55
CA VAL A 63 22.28 6.59 0.33
C VAL A 63 21.46 6.13 1.54
N GLU A 64 20.94 7.10 2.29
CA GLU A 64 20.17 6.85 3.52
C GLU A 64 18.67 7.07 3.31
N ALA A 65 18.30 7.80 2.25
CA ALA A 65 16.92 8.13 1.93
C ALA A 65 16.48 7.36 0.68
N TYR A 66 15.48 6.50 0.85
CA TYR A 66 14.73 5.85 -0.22
C TYR A 66 13.25 6.07 0.03
N ASP A 67 12.45 6.00 -1.04
CA ASP A 67 11.01 5.93 -0.91
C ASP A 67 10.64 4.83 0.11
N ALA A 68 9.87 5.21 1.13
CA ALA A 68 9.41 4.34 2.20
C ALA A 68 7.88 4.17 2.17
N PRO A 69 7.29 3.52 1.14
CA PRO A 69 5.84 3.34 1.01
C PRO A 69 5.16 2.71 2.25
N ARG A 70 5.93 1.94 3.01
CA ARG A 70 5.50 1.37 4.28
C ARG A 70 5.14 2.43 5.32
N GLU A 71 5.87 3.52 5.39
CA GLU A 71 5.60 4.62 6.34
C GLU A 71 4.26 5.27 6.03
N ASP A 72 3.97 5.52 4.75
CA ASP A 72 2.67 6.06 4.34
C ASP A 72 1.54 5.06 4.53
N LEU A 73 1.78 3.76 4.34
CA LEU A 73 0.80 2.72 4.68
C LEU A 73 0.47 2.72 6.18
N LEU A 74 1.48 2.82 7.04
CA LEU A 74 1.28 2.91 8.49
C LEU A 74 0.56 4.20 8.88
N ARG A 75 0.86 5.31 8.20
CA ARG A 75 0.16 6.57 8.38
C ARG A 75 -1.32 6.49 7.98
N LEU A 76 -1.64 5.85 6.85
CA LEU A 76 -3.03 5.59 6.45
C LEU A 76 -3.75 4.78 7.53
N ARG A 77 -3.12 3.71 8.04
CA ARG A 77 -3.67 2.91 9.15
C ARG A 77 -3.95 3.77 10.38
N ASP A 78 -3.01 4.61 10.77
CA ASP A 78 -3.14 5.47 11.97
C ASP A 78 -4.23 6.55 11.79
N LEU A 79 -4.55 6.91 10.55
CA LEU A 79 -5.71 7.75 10.20
C LEU A 79 -7.04 6.99 10.19
N GLY A 80 -7.04 5.68 10.46
CA GLY A 80 -8.24 4.84 10.49
C GLY A 80 -8.73 4.37 9.12
N VAL A 81 -7.89 4.49 8.07
CA VAL A 81 -8.17 3.98 6.72
C VAL A 81 -8.32 2.45 6.75
N GLY A 82 -9.37 1.92 6.12
CA GLY A 82 -9.47 0.49 5.87
C GLY A 82 -8.45 0.07 4.82
N ILE A 83 -7.47 -0.74 5.19
CA ILE A 83 -6.44 -1.25 4.28
C ILE A 83 -6.67 -2.74 4.04
N TRP A 84 -6.75 -3.12 2.77
CA TRP A 84 -7.15 -4.44 2.34
C TRP A 84 -6.18 -5.03 1.33
N VAL A 85 -6.04 -6.36 1.35
CA VAL A 85 -5.28 -7.16 0.38
C VAL A 85 -6.09 -8.39 0.00
N GLU A 86 -6.03 -8.83 -1.26
CA GLU A 86 -6.63 -10.10 -1.66
C GLU A 86 -5.64 -11.26 -1.45
N GLU A 87 -6.13 -12.36 -0.88
CA GLU A 87 -5.33 -13.57 -0.61
C GLU A 87 -4.56 -14.10 -1.85
N PRO A 88 -5.13 -14.13 -3.08
CA PRO A 88 -4.40 -14.60 -4.25
C PRO A 88 -3.10 -13.84 -4.52
N ASP A 89 -3.07 -12.53 -4.26
CA ASP A 89 -1.88 -11.71 -4.52
C ASP A 89 -0.78 -11.99 -3.49
N LEU A 90 -1.16 -12.23 -2.23
CA LEU A 90 -0.21 -12.71 -1.21
C LEU A 90 0.37 -14.08 -1.58
N ARG A 91 -0.50 -15.01 -2.00
CA ARG A 91 -0.08 -16.35 -2.42
C ARG A 91 0.83 -16.31 -3.64
N ALA A 92 0.60 -15.39 -4.58
CA ALA A 92 1.47 -15.19 -5.74
C ALA A 92 2.90 -14.76 -5.34
N MET A 93 3.07 -14.09 -4.19
CA MET A 93 4.37 -13.79 -3.60
C MET A 93 4.95 -14.93 -2.74
N GLY A 94 4.25 -16.06 -2.61
CA GLY A 94 4.63 -17.17 -1.73
C GLY A 94 4.43 -16.86 -0.24
N LEU A 95 3.51 -15.95 0.09
CA LEU A 95 3.27 -15.47 1.45
C LEU A 95 1.85 -15.77 1.91
N GLY A 96 1.65 -15.89 3.23
CA GLY A 96 0.35 -15.97 3.86
C GLY A 96 -0.02 -14.69 4.63
N PRO A 97 -1.29 -14.57 5.08
CA PRO A 97 -1.80 -13.40 5.80
C PRO A 97 -1.08 -13.15 7.13
N GLU A 98 -0.45 -14.16 7.72
CA GLU A 98 0.40 -14.00 8.90
C GLU A 98 1.59 -13.08 8.65
N ARG A 99 1.97 -12.83 7.39
CA ARG A 99 3.05 -11.89 7.05
C ARG A 99 2.59 -10.44 7.00
N LEU A 100 1.29 -10.14 7.10
CA LEU A 100 0.77 -8.78 7.02
C LEU A 100 1.09 -7.93 8.25
N ALA A 101 1.26 -6.64 8.02
CA ALA A 101 1.36 -5.62 9.05
C ALA A 101 0.04 -5.53 9.83
N GLU A 102 0.15 -5.18 11.11
CA GLU A 102 -1.00 -4.98 11.97
C GLU A 102 -1.95 -3.92 11.39
N GLY A 103 -3.25 -4.22 11.40
CA GLY A 103 -4.30 -3.35 10.85
C GLY A 103 -4.61 -3.59 9.37
N VAL A 104 -3.79 -4.35 8.64
CA VAL A 104 -4.10 -4.76 7.26
C VAL A 104 -4.99 -5.99 7.25
N ARG A 105 -6.06 -5.95 6.46
CA ARG A 105 -7.06 -7.03 6.39
C ARG A 105 -6.88 -7.84 5.11
N CYS A 106 -6.72 -9.15 5.25
CA CYS A 106 -6.74 -10.07 4.13
C CYS A 106 -8.19 -10.52 3.85
N VAL A 107 -8.58 -10.54 2.58
CA VAL A 107 -9.88 -11.04 2.13
C VAL A 107 -9.72 -12.11 1.05
N ALA A 108 -10.74 -12.94 0.89
CA ALA A 108 -10.73 -13.97 -0.14
C ALA A 108 -10.80 -13.37 -1.55
N ALA A 109 -10.44 -14.16 -2.55
CA ALA A 109 -10.51 -13.77 -3.96
C ALA A 109 -11.91 -13.25 -4.33
N GLY A 110 -12.00 -12.01 -4.84
CA GLY A 110 -13.25 -11.42 -5.30
C GLY A 110 -14.20 -10.96 -4.19
N GLU A 111 -13.88 -11.21 -2.91
CA GLU A 111 -14.68 -10.73 -1.77
C GLU A 111 -14.70 -9.20 -1.73
N PHE A 112 -13.56 -8.55 -2.00
CA PHE A 112 -13.51 -7.10 -2.04
C PHE A 112 -14.22 -6.52 -3.27
N ALA A 113 -14.11 -7.20 -4.42
CA ALA A 113 -14.81 -6.80 -5.64
C ALA A 113 -16.34 -6.75 -5.43
N ALA A 114 -16.90 -7.68 -4.65
CA ALA A 114 -18.32 -7.66 -4.28
C ALA A 114 -18.73 -6.41 -3.46
N ARG A 115 -17.77 -5.75 -2.79
CA ARG A 115 -18.00 -4.52 -2.02
C ARG A 115 -17.85 -3.25 -2.85
N TRP A 116 -17.28 -3.29 -4.05
CA TRP A 116 -17.06 -2.10 -4.88
C TRP A 116 -18.31 -1.25 -5.11
N PRO A 117 -19.51 -1.82 -5.35
CA PRO A 117 -20.73 -1.03 -5.53
C PRO A 117 -21.16 -0.22 -4.30
N SER A 118 -20.60 -0.49 -3.12
CA SER A 118 -20.87 0.30 -1.89
C SER A 118 -20.03 1.58 -1.79
N TYR A 119 -19.04 1.76 -2.67
CA TYR A 119 -18.26 2.97 -2.76
C TYR A 119 -18.85 3.91 -3.80
N ASP A 120 -18.91 5.20 -3.48
CA ASP A 120 -19.38 6.24 -4.41
C ASP A 120 -18.36 6.51 -5.52
N ARG A 121 -17.08 6.23 -5.25
CA ARG A 121 -15.94 6.51 -6.14
C ARG A 121 -14.88 5.42 -6.00
N VAL A 122 -14.28 5.06 -7.13
CA VAL A 122 -13.12 4.16 -7.19
C VAL A 122 -12.02 4.84 -8.00
N PHE A 123 -10.83 4.92 -7.41
CA PHE A 123 -9.63 5.45 -8.02
C PHE A 123 -8.64 4.32 -8.25
N PHE A 124 -8.03 4.27 -9.42
CA PHE A 124 -6.87 3.42 -9.71
C PHE A 124 -5.64 4.32 -9.67
N LEU A 125 -4.74 4.03 -8.73
CA LEU A 125 -3.55 4.83 -8.44
C LEU A 125 -2.27 4.11 -8.89
#